data_AF-A0A925CZM3-F1
#
_entry.id   AF-A0A925CZM3-F1
#
_cell.length_a   1.000
_cell.length_b   1.000
_cell.length_c   1.000
_cell.angle_alpha   90.00
_cell.angle_beta   90.00
_cell.angle_gamma   90.00
#
_symmetry.space_group_name_H-M   'P 1'
#
loop_
_entity.id
_entity.type
_entity.pdbx_description
1 polymer ?
#
loop_
_entity_poly.entity_id
_entity_poly.type
_entity_poly.pdbx_seq_one_letter_code
_entity_poly.pdbx_strand_id
1 'polypeptide(L)'
;MNSRMIIMASVLSLVCLNLGAQEGASWKVVLNKKTILVGTNADDTAKNHIRIKKADLSNNGVFKIDYTEAPNSPKGWNRSIAIFDTSSTAMVQRDSTNSFYLYNRDLMKVLWSRKKVIVYTWSMPSDPSMAAAIRLRRIPLCTIESAE
;
A
#
# COMPACT_ATOMS: atom_id res chain seq x y z
N MET A 1 42.82 -26.92 52.33
CA MET A 1 43.35 -26.94 50.94
C MET A 1 42.18 -26.93 49.97
N ASN A 2 41.92 -25.73 49.47
CA ASN A 2 41.34 -25.30 48.19
C ASN A 2 40.34 -26.20 47.44
N SER A 3 39.10 -25.70 47.47
CA SER A 3 38.02 -25.82 46.49
C SER A 3 38.48 -25.87 45.04
N ARG A 4 37.88 -26.76 44.24
CA ARG A 4 37.75 -26.58 42.78
C ARG A 4 36.34 -26.94 42.32
N MET A 5 35.57 -25.86 42.20
CA MET A 5 34.25 -25.74 41.63
C MET A 5 34.36 -25.90 40.11
N ILE A 6 33.81 -26.98 39.55
CA ILE A 6 33.73 -27.21 38.10
C ILE A 6 32.44 -26.53 37.62
N ILE A 7 32.56 -25.31 37.10
CA ILE A 7 31.44 -24.60 36.45
C ILE A 7 31.33 -25.13 35.02
N MET A 8 30.33 -25.99 34.80
CA MET A 8 29.95 -26.50 33.49
C MET A 8 29.17 -25.39 32.76
N ALA A 9 29.87 -24.59 31.96
CA ALA A 9 29.27 -23.54 31.16
C ALA A 9 28.43 -24.17 30.02
N SER A 10 27.12 -24.23 30.20
CA SER A 10 26.16 -24.55 29.14
C SER A 10 26.11 -23.39 28.14
N VAL A 11 26.67 -23.61 26.95
CA VAL A 11 26.55 -22.70 25.80
C VAL A 11 25.16 -22.92 25.18
N LEU A 12 24.18 -22.18 25.68
CA LEU A 12 22.85 -22.10 25.08
C LEU A 12 22.94 -21.22 23.83
N SER A 13 23.22 -21.83 22.68
CA SER A 13 23.18 -21.13 21.38
C SER A 13 21.74 -20.75 21.06
N LEU A 14 21.42 -19.47 21.27
CA LEU A 14 20.17 -18.86 20.83
C LEU A 14 20.20 -18.79 19.30
N VAL A 15 19.68 -19.83 18.65
CA VAL A 15 19.38 -19.81 17.21
C VAL A 15 18.24 -18.82 17.03
N CYS A 16 18.59 -17.57 16.72
CA CYS A 16 17.64 -16.60 16.20
C CYS A 16 17.16 -17.13 14.83
N LEU A 17 16.05 -17.87 14.85
CA LEU A 17 15.25 -18.15 13.68
C LEU A 17 14.84 -16.79 13.11
N ASN A 18 15.57 -16.34 12.09
CA ASN A 18 15.07 -15.34 11.16
C ASN A 18 13.85 -15.98 10.49
N LEU A 19 12.68 -15.82 11.12
CA LEU A 19 11.39 -15.92 10.45
C LEU A 19 11.51 -15.03 9.23
N GLY A 20 11.73 -15.66 8.07
CA GLY A 20 11.77 -14.97 6.79
C GLY A 20 10.51 -14.13 6.72
N ALA A 21 10.68 -12.80 6.76
CA ALA A 21 9.60 -11.88 6.51
C ALA A 21 8.99 -12.31 5.18
N GLN A 22 7.76 -12.81 5.23
CA GLN A 22 7.04 -13.22 4.04
C GLN A 22 6.92 -11.94 3.21
N GLU A 23 7.73 -11.82 2.15
CA GLU A 23 7.78 -10.64 1.29
C GLU A 23 6.46 -10.55 0.54
N GLY A 24 5.47 -9.93 1.19
CA GLY A 24 4.19 -9.59 0.60
C GLY A 24 4.32 -8.40 -0.33
N ALA A 25 3.26 -8.12 -1.07
CA ALA A 25 3.18 -6.89 -1.83
C ALA A 25 3.27 -5.68 -0.90
N SER A 26 3.82 -4.58 -1.39
CA SER A 26 3.99 -3.35 -0.62
C SER A 26 3.63 -2.13 -1.46
N TRP A 27 3.36 -1.01 -0.80
CA TRP A 27 3.13 0.25 -1.48
C TRP A 27 3.63 1.43 -0.66
N LYS A 28 3.89 2.52 -1.36
CA LYS A 28 4.37 3.77 -0.79
C LYS A 28 3.52 4.91 -1.32
N VAL A 29 3.04 5.77 -0.43
CA VAL A 29 2.34 6.99 -0.77
C VAL A 29 3.26 8.17 -0.55
N VAL A 30 3.39 8.99 -1.60
CA VAL A 30 4.23 10.19 -1.63
C VAL A 30 3.36 11.39 -1.93
N LEU A 31 3.45 12.43 -1.09
CA LEU A 31 2.84 13.72 -1.32
C LEU A 31 3.94 14.77 -1.41
N ASN A 32 4.01 15.51 -2.51
CA ASN A 32 4.99 16.59 -2.71
C ASN A 32 6.44 16.15 -2.47
N LYS A 33 6.81 14.98 -3.02
CA LYS A 33 8.12 14.33 -2.86
C LYS A 33 8.41 13.79 -1.44
N LYS A 34 7.52 13.96 -0.48
CA LYS A 34 7.64 13.38 0.87
C LYS A 34 6.85 12.07 0.95
N THR A 35 7.50 11.00 1.40
CA THR A 35 6.80 9.76 1.76
C THR A 35 5.94 10.02 2.99
N ILE A 36 4.63 9.79 2.87
CA ILE A 36 3.66 9.98 3.95
C ILE A 36 3.07 8.66 4.46
N LEU A 37 3.22 7.58 3.68
CA LEU A 37 2.78 6.25 4.10
C LEU A 37 3.62 5.17 3.40
N VAL A 38 3.91 4.10 4.12
CA VAL A 38 4.43 2.83 3.58
C VAL A 38 3.55 1.73 4.14
N GLY A 39 2.97 0.92 3.25
CA GLY A 39 2.08 -0.18 3.60
C GLY A 39 2.60 -1.51 3.08
N THR A 40 2.41 -2.56 3.87
CA THR A 40 2.79 -3.95 3.57
C THR A 40 1.67 -4.95 3.86
N ASN A 41 0.64 -4.52 4.59
CA ASN A 41 -0.54 -5.32 4.92
C ASN A 41 -1.81 -4.49 4.68
N ALA A 42 -2.65 -4.92 3.75
CA ALA A 42 -3.86 -4.19 3.36
C ALA A 42 -4.93 -4.17 4.46
N ASP A 43 -4.90 -5.17 5.34
CA ASP A 43 -5.90 -5.34 6.40
C ASP A 43 -5.63 -4.42 7.60
N ASP A 44 -4.45 -3.77 7.68
CA ASP A 44 -4.13 -2.79 8.71
C ASP A 44 -4.76 -1.42 8.39
N THR A 45 -6.09 -1.35 8.45
CA THR A 45 -6.87 -0.15 8.10
C THR A 45 -6.55 1.05 8.98
N ALA A 46 -6.04 0.83 10.19
CA ALA A 46 -5.64 1.88 11.12
C ALA A 46 -4.34 2.56 10.67
N LYS A 47 -3.34 1.79 10.22
CA LYS A 47 -2.10 2.35 9.66
C LYS A 47 -2.28 2.84 8.23
N ASN A 48 -3.17 2.23 7.47
CA ASN A 48 -3.47 2.57 6.08
C ASN A 48 -4.40 3.79 5.95
N HIS A 49 -4.19 4.79 6.79
CA HIS A 49 -5.01 5.99 6.88
C HIS A 49 -4.16 7.25 6.75
N ILE A 50 -4.59 8.15 5.87
CA ILE A 50 -3.88 9.38 5.57
C ILE A 50 -4.85 10.54 5.75
N ARG A 51 -4.49 11.48 6.62
CA ARG A 51 -5.16 12.78 6.72
C ARG A 51 -4.36 13.83 5.96
N ILE A 52 -5.01 14.51 5.02
CA ILE A 52 -4.39 15.56 4.19
C ILE A 52 -5.09 16.87 4.46
N LYS A 53 -4.34 17.92 4.81
CA LYS A 53 -4.90 19.27 4.97
C LYS A 53 -5.00 19.97 3.62
N LYS A 54 -5.92 20.94 3.51
CA LYS A 54 -6.04 21.75 2.29
C LYS A 54 -4.74 22.41 1.88
N ALA A 55 -3.98 22.92 2.86
CA ALA A 55 -2.71 23.60 2.66
C ALA A 55 -1.63 22.68 2.05
N ASP A 56 -1.70 21.37 2.29
CA ASP A 56 -0.75 20.42 1.70
C ASP A 56 -0.99 20.23 0.18
N LEU A 57 -2.19 20.57 -0.29
CA LEU A 57 -2.61 20.45 -1.68
C LEU A 57 -2.64 21.77 -2.45
N SER A 58 -2.36 22.91 -1.81
CA SER A 58 -2.43 24.22 -2.46
C SER A 58 -1.24 24.51 -3.38
N ASN A 59 -0.17 23.72 -3.30
CA ASN A 59 0.98 23.84 -4.19
C ASN A 59 0.77 23.04 -5.51
N ASN A 60 1.59 23.34 -6.53
CA ASN A 60 1.59 22.62 -7.81
C ASN A 60 2.26 21.23 -7.73
N GLY A 61 2.16 20.58 -6.57
CA GLY A 61 2.76 19.28 -6.31
C GLY A 61 1.92 18.12 -6.83
N VAL A 62 2.36 16.92 -6.45
CA VAL A 62 1.76 15.66 -6.88
C VAL A 62 1.57 14.73 -5.69
N PHE A 63 0.46 14.01 -5.75
CA PHE A 63 0.20 12.81 -4.98
C PHE A 63 0.57 11.60 -5.83
N LYS A 64 1.33 10.67 -5.27
CA LYS A 64 1.82 9.48 -5.97
C LYS A 64 1.68 8.25 -5.08
N ILE A 65 1.33 7.12 -5.70
CA ILE A 65 1.35 5.79 -5.09
C ILE A 65 2.24 4.92 -5.96
N ASP A 66 3.25 4.33 -5.35
CA ASP A 66 4.08 3.31 -5.97
C ASP A 66 3.76 1.97 -5.31
N TYR A 67 3.40 0.98 -6.12
CA TYR A 67 3.08 -0.38 -5.70
C TYR A 67 4.18 -1.33 -6.16
N THR A 68 4.62 -2.20 -5.26
CA THR A 68 5.58 -3.27 -5.52
C THR A 68 4.87 -4.60 -5.34
N GLU A 69 4.90 -5.42 -6.38
CA GLU A 69 4.39 -6.79 -6.37
C GLU A 69 5.08 -7.66 -5.34
N ALA A 70 4.37 -8.69 -4.87
CA ALA A 70 5.03 -9.79 -4.17
C ALA A 70 5.98 -10.52 -5.15
N PRO A 71 7.10 -11.10 -4.69
CA PRO A 71 8.05 -11.80 -5.56
C PRO A 71 7.41 -12.95 -6.39
N ASN A 72 6.35 -13.55 -5.87
CA ASN A 72 5.63 -14.67 -6.49
C ASN A 72 4.38 -14.26 -7.28
N SER A 73 4.21 -12.97 -7.58
CA SER A 73 3.07 -12.50 -8.36
C SER A 73 3.08 -13.12 -9.78
N PRO A 74 1.93 -13.61 -10.29
CA PRO A 74 1.85 -14.23 -11.60
C PRO A 74 2.29 -13.27 -12.73
N LYS A 75 3.07 -13.77 -13.68
CA LYS A 75 3.42 -13.02 -14.90
C LYS A 75 2.19 -12.86 -15.80
N GLY A 76 2.16 -11.78 -16.59
CA GLY A 76 1.07 -11.50 -17.51
C GLY A 76 -0.21 -10.97 -16.86
N TRP A 77 -0.12 -10.51 -15.61
CA TRP A 77 -1.22 -9.81 -14.93
C TRP A 77 -0.96 -8.31 -14.94
N ASN A 78 -1.97 -7.55 -15.32
CA ASN A 78 -1.95 -6.10 -15.34
C ASN A 78 -2.59 -5.57 -14.07
N ARG A 79 -1.86 -4.68 -13.38
CA ARG A 79 -2.38 -3.98 -12.21
C ARG A 79 -3.13 -2.72 -12.61
N SER A 80 -4.23 -2.48 -11.93
CA SER A 80 -4.91 -1.19 -11.92
C SER A 80 -4.89 -0.60 -10.51
N ILE A 81 -4.84 0.73 -10.45
CA ILE A 81 -4.93 1.50 -9.21
C ILE A 81 -5.97 2.60 -9.43
N ALA A 82 -6.88 2.77 -8.48
CA ALA A 82 -7.95 3.74 -8.59
C ALA A 82 -8.38 4.31 -7.24
N ILE A 83 -8.91 5.54 -7.29
CA ILE A 83 -9.52 6.23 -6.17
C ILE A 83 -11.03 6.07 -6.28
N PHE A 84 -11.65 5.59 -5.22
CA PHE A 84 -13.08 5.41 -5.09
C PHE A 84 -13.64 6.35 -4.03
N ASP A 85 -14.86 6.83 -4.25
CA ASP A 85 -15.63 7.45 -3.18
C ASP A 85 -16.25 6.40 -2.24
N THR A 86 -16.91 6.87 -1.18
CA THR A 86 -17.57 6.00 -0.20
C THR A 86 -18.76 5.23 -0.78
N SER A 87 -19.30 5.66 -1.92
CA SER A 87 -20.37 4.98 -2.66
C SER A 87 -19.82 3.94 -3.64
N SER A 88 -18.52 3.59 -3.57
CA SER A 88 -17.86 2.64 -4.46
C SER A 88 -17.90 3.04 -5.94
N THR A 89 -18.00 4.33 -6.23
CA THR A 89 -17.83 4.87 -7.59
C THR A 89 -16.37 5.23 -7.82
N ALA A 90 -15.79 4.76 -8.94
CA ALA A 90 -14.43 5.11 -9.32
C ALA A 90 -14.37 6.57 -9.76
N MET A 91 -13.56 7.38 -9.07
CA MET A 91 -13.36 8.80 -9.36
C MET A 91 -12.22 9.01 -10.35
N VAL A 92 -11.13 8.24 -10.18
CA VAL A 92 -9.94 8.26 -11.05
C VAL A 92 -9.37 6.84 -11.09
N GLN A 93 -9.02 6.35 -12.28
CA GLN A 93 -8.42 5.04 -12.47
C GLN A 93 -7.22 5.13 -13.41
N ARG A 94 -6.23 4.27 -13.17
CA ARG A 94 -5.12 4.00 -14.07
C ARG A 94 -4.97 2.49 -14.20
N ASP A 95 -4.95 2.03 -15.44
CA ASP A 95 -4.81 0.62 -15.77
C ASP A 95 -3.39 0.28 -16.22
N SER A 96 -3.03 -1.00 -16.11
CA SER A 96 -1.72 -1.53 -16.49
C SER A 96 -0.53 -0.74 -15.92
N THR A 97 -0.62 -0.36 -14.63
CA THR A 97 0.43 0.40 -13.95
C THR A 97 0.64 -0.05 -12.51
N ASN A 98 1.91 -0.01 -12.09
CA ASN A 98 2.32 -0.13 -10.69
C ASN A 98 2.52 1.23 -10.02
N SER A 99 2.32 2.32 -10.75
CA SER A 99 2.44 3.69 -10.23
C SER A 99 1.22 4.51 -10.60
N PHE A 100 0.62 5.15 -9.61
CA PHE A 100 -0.50 6.07 -9.77
C PHE A 100 -0.04 7.46 -9.36
N TYR A 101 -0.36 8.48 -10.16
CA TYR A 101 -0.11 9.86 -9.78
C TYR A 101 -1.28 10.76 -10.13
N LEU A 102 -1.46 11.80 -9.33
CA LEU A 102 -2.49 12.83 -9.50
C LEU A 102 -1.92 14.17 -9.06
N TYR A 103 -2.18 15.24 -9.83
CA TYR A 103 -1.83 16.58 -9.39
C TYR A 103 -2.65 16.96 -8.15
N ASN A 104 -2.07 17.74 -7.25
CA ASN A 104 -2.75 18.12 -6.01
C ASN A 104 -4.08 18.85 -6.26
N ARG A 105 -4.16 19.66 -7.32
CA ARG A 105 -5.41 20.32 -7.75
C ARG A 105 -6.54 19.33 -8.04
N ASP A 106 -6.21 18.17 -8.61
CA ASP A 106 -7.18 17.16 -9.00
C ASP A 106 -7.52 16.25 -7.82
N LEU A 107 -6.54 15.93 -6.96
CA LEU A 107 -6.79 15.28 -5.68
C LEU A 107 -7.69 16.13 -4.77
N MET A 108 -7.49 17.46 -4.76
CA MET A 108 -8.31 18.39 -4.00
C MET A 108 -9.78 18.37 -4.47
N LYS A 109 -10.04 18.33 -5.78
CA LYS A 109 -11.42 18.19 -6.31
C LYS A 109 -12.10 16.91 -5.83
N VAL A 110 -11.35 15.81 -5.83
CA VAL A 110 -11.83 14.49 -5.40
C VAL A 110 -12.10 14.46 -3.89
N LEU A 111 -11.20 14.99 -3.06
CA LEU A 111 -11.34 14.98 -1.61
C LEU A 111 -12.42 15.95 -1.09
N TRP A 112 -12.52 17.17 -1.63
CA TRP A 112 -13.47 18.17 -1.10
C TRP A 112 -14.93 17.87 -1.46
N SER A 113 -15.17 17.11 -2.52
CA SER A 113 -16.53 16.66 -2.88
C SER A 113 -17.04 15.49 -2.02
N ARG A 114 -16.15 14.78 -1.31
CA ARG A 114 -16.47 13.50 -0.65
C ARG A 114 -15.99 13.37 0.80
N LYS A 115 -15.15 14.29 1.31
CA LYS A 115 -14.44 14.27 2.62
C LYS A 115 -13.52 13.06 2.86
N LYS A 116 -13.85 11.91 2.28
CA LYS A 116 -13.18 10.62 2.42
C LYS A 116 -13.21 9.88 1.08
N VAL A 117 -12.07 9.32 0.70
CA VAL A 117 -11.92 8.43 -0.46
C VAL A 117 -11.02 7.26 -0.11
N ILE A 118 -11.14 6.17 -0.87
CA ILE A 118 -10.36 4.95 -0.65
C ILE A 118 -9.61 4.63 -1.94
N VAL A 119 -8.31 4.39 -1.81
CA VAL A 119 -7.49 3.93 -2.91
C VAL A 119 -7.50 2.40 -2.92
N TYR A 120 -7.88 1.83 -4.05
CA TYR A 120 -7.83 0.40 -4.28
C TYR A 120 -6.83 0.05 -5.37
N THR A 121 -6.34 -1.19 -5.30
CA THR A 121 -5.69 -1.86 -6.43
C THR A 121 -6.31 -3.22 -6.68
N TRP A 122 -6.19 -3.69 -7.91
CA TRP A 122 -6.50 -5.06 -8.30
C TRP A 122 -5.61 -5.43 -9.48
N SER A 123 -5.52 -6.72 -9.76
CA SER A 123 -4.84 -7.23 -10.93
C SER A 123 -5.81 -8.08 -11.75
N MET A 124 -5.65 -8.03 -13.07
CA MET A 124 -6.38 -8.85 -14.02
C MET A 124 -5.38 -9.52 -14.97
N PRO A 125 -5.62 -10.77 -15.39
CA PRO A 125 -4.80 -11.38 -16.43
C PRO A 125 -4.92 -10.58 -17.73
N SER A 126 -3.84 -10.54 -18.51
CA SER A 126 -3.81 -9.86 -19.80
C SER A 126 -4.60 -10.61 -20.88
N ASP A 127 -4.80 -11.92 -20.70
CA ASP A 127 -5.62 -12.74 -21.59
C ASP A 127 -7.11 -12.47 -21.32
N PRO A 128 -7.88 -12.00 -22.32
CA PRO A 128 -9.31 -11.73 -22.19
C PRO A 128 -10.14 -12.95 -21.78
N SER A 129 -9.76 -14.14 -22.23
CA SER A 129 -10.52 -15.38 -21.95
C SER A 129 -10.41 -15.74 -20.48
N MET A 130 -9.20 -15.64 -19.92
CA MET A 130 -8.98 -15.80 -18.48
C MET A 130 -9.60 -14.64 -17.68
N ALA A 131 -9.52 -13.41 -18.17
CA ALA A 131 -10.07 -12.24 -17.50
C ALA A 131 -11.58 -12.36 -17.30
N ALA A 132 -12.31 -12.89 -18.29
CA ALA A 132 -13.76 -13.10 -18.21
C ALA A 132 -14.16 -14.17 -17.17
N ALA A 133 -13.27 -15.13 -16.88
CA ALA A 133 -13.53 -16.22 -15.95
C ALA A 133 -13.25 -15.84 -14.48
N ILE A 134 -12.53 -14.75 -14.22
CA ILE A 134 -12.06 -14.39 -12.88
C ILE A 134 -12.96 -13.33 -12.25
N ARG A 135 -13.33 -13.56 -10.98
CA ARG A 135 -13.96 -12.53 -10.16
C ARG A 135 -12.90 -11.53 -9.66
N LEU A 136 -13.07 -10.27 -10.03
CA LEU A 136 -12.20 -9.17 -9.60
C LEU A 136 -12.32 -8.93 -8.09
N ARG A 137 -11.19 -8.99 -7.38
CA ARG A 137 -11.07 -8.63 -5.96
C ARG A 137 -10.25 -7.34 -5.83
N ARG A 138 -10.86 -6.32 -5.23
CA ARG A 138 -10.18 -5.06 -4.89
C ARG A 138 -9.46 -5.21 -3.56
N ILE A 139 -8.24 -4.68 -3.49
CA ILE A 139 -7.41 -4.62 -2.30
C ILE A 139 -7.30 -3.15 -1.88
N PRO A 140 -7.78 -2.75 -0.68
CA PRO A 140 -7.63 -1.39 -0.20
C PRO A 140 -6.16 -1.12 0.14
N LEU A 141 -5.60 -0.05 -0.42
CA LEU A 141 -4.23 0.38 -0.14
C LEU A 141 -4.19 1.43 0.97
N CYS A 142 -5.01 2.46 0.86
CA CYS A 142 -5.14 3.46 1.90
C CYS A 142 -6.47 4.20 1.81
N THR A 143 -6.88 4.75 2.95
CA THR A 143 -7.97 5.71 3.07
C THR A 143 -7.39 7.10 3.14
N ILE A 144 -7.95 8.04 2.38
CA ILE A 144 -7.56 9.44 2.41
C ILE A 144 -8.74 10.26 2.91
N GLU A 145 -8.51 11.04 3.96
CA GLU A 145 -9.50 11.96 4.54
C GLU A 145 -8.99 13.39 4.51
N SER A 146 -9.90 14.33 4.23
CA SER A 146 -9.61 15.75 4.37
C SER A 146 -9.54 16.09 5.86
N ALA A 147 -8.40 16.62 6.31
CA ALA A 147 -8.32 17.33 7.58
C ALA A 147 -8.72 18.80 7.38
N GLU A 148 -9.40 19.35 8.37
CA GLU A 148 -9.69 20.79 8.47
C GLU A 148 -8.41 21.63 8.52
#